data_AF-A0A9D7IVE5-F1
#
_entry.id   AF-A0A9D7IVE5-F1
#
_cell.length_a   1.000
_cell.length_b   1.000
_cell.length_c   1.000
_cell.angle_alpha   90.00
_cell.angle_beta   90.00
_cell.angle_gamma   90.00
#
_symmetry.space_group_name_H-M   'P 1'
#
loop_
_entity.id
_entity.type
_entity.pdbx_description
1 polymer ?
#
loop_
_entity_poly.entity_id
_entity_poly.type
_entity_poly.pdbx_seq_one_letter_code
_entity_poly.pdbx_strand_id
1 'polypeptide(L)'
;MIIKSADREGDPRSGHLALPGGRVHPEDADLIATAARETHEEVGMNIFNGGKFLGRLPVLAPSTPRLPPIEITPLVAIAPPEFNLELSHEVASAFWVTVDYLKQQGLSDHYSMNFGSHTQKWPAYPSDEGPIWGITERILTNFLSLID
;
A
#
# COMPACT_ATOMS: atom_id res chain seq x y z
N MET A 1 5.97 5.84 -1.22
CA MET A 1 5.85 5.74 0.24
C MET A 1 5.12 4.45 0.58
N ILE A 2 5.57 3.77 1.63
CA ILE A 2 4.97 2.56 2.19
C ILE A 2 4.66 2.85 3.65
N ILE A 3 3.54 2.33 4.14
CA ILE A 3 3.15 2.39 5.55
C ILE A 3 3.18 0.99 6.15
N LYS A 4 3.46 0.90 7.45
CA LYS A 4 3.33 -0.30 8.25
C LYS A 4 2.11 -0.15 9.15
N SER A 5 1.15 -1.05 9.01
CA SER A 5 -0.05 -1.05 9.84
C SER A 5 0.31 -1.31 11.30
N ALA A 6 -0.34 -0.59 12.23
CA ALA A 6 -0.16 -0.80 13.66
C ALA A 6 -0.62 -2.21 14.12
N ASP A 7 0.01 -2.71 15.17
CA ASP A 7 -0.36 -3.99 15.77
C ASP A 7 -1.67 -3.84 16.55
N ARG A 8 -2.68 -4.60 16.12
CA ARG A 8 -4.03 -4.62 16.70
C ARG A 8 -4.46 -6.07 16.82
N GLU A 9 -4.79 -6.47 18.04
CA GLU A 9 -5.21 -7.85 18.31
C GLU A 9 -6.44 -8.23 17.46
N GLY A 10 -6.29 -9.25 16.62
CA GLY A 10 -7.36 -9.73 15.75
C GLY A 10 -7.51 -9.02 14.40
N ASP A 11 -6.70 -8.00 14.04
CA ASP A 11 -6.69 -7.46 12.67
C ASP A 11 -5.75 -8.31 11.79
N PRO A 12 -6.26 -8.96 10.72
CA PRO A 12 -5.44 -9.77 9.81
C PRO A 12 -4.42 -8.94 9.02
N ARG A 13 -4.43 -7.61 9.12
CA ARG A 13 -3.48 -6.70 8.46
C ARG A 13 -2.42 -6.15 9.41
N SER A 14 -2.45 -6.49 10.69
CA SER A 14 -1.48 -5.98 11.66
C SER A 14 -0.05 -6.27 11.26
N GLY A 15 0.79 -5.24 11.31
CA GLY A 15 2.20 -5.31 10.92
C GLY A 15 2.45 -5.40 9.41
N HIS A 16 1.41 -5.44 8.56
CA HIS A 16 1.59 -5.54 7.11
C HIS A 16 2.05 -4.22 6.51
N LEU A 17 2.86 -4.34 5.45
CA LEU A 17 3.30 -3.22 4.63
C LEU A 17 2.29 -2.94 3.51
N ALA A 18 1.84 -1.69 3.43
CA ALA A 18 0.80 -1.25 2.52
C ALA A 18 1.13 0.11 1.89
N LEU A 19 0.36 0.46 0.86
CA LEU A 19 0.26 1.84 0.40
C LEU A 19 -0.82 2.55 1.24
N PRO A 20 -0.70 3.87 1.48
CA PRO A 20 -1.76 4.61 2.13
C PRO A 20 -3.09 4.49 1.37
N GLY A 21 -4.19 4.42 2.10
CA GLY A 21 -5.53 4.33 1.52
C GLY A 21 -6.53 3.56 2.37
N GLY A 22 -7.80 3.71 2.00
CA GLY A 22 -8.90 3.11 2.73
C GLY A 22 -10.19 3.02 1.93
N ARG A 23 -11.32 3.04 2.62
CA ARG A 23 -12.63 2.87 1.99
C ARG A 23 -13.17 4.21 1.51
N VAL A 24 -13.93 4.17 0.42
CA VAL A 24 -14.68 5.34 -0.05
C VAL A 24 -15.68 5.77 1.03
N HIS A 25 -15.65 7.04 1.39
CA HIS A 25 -16.65 7.66 2.25
C HIS A 25 -17.78 8.26 1.40
N PRO A 26 -19.04 8.27 1.86
CA PRO A 26 -20.17 8.87 1.11
C PRO A 26 -19.99 10.34 0.73
N GLU A 27 -19.12 11.06 1.44
CA GLU A 27 -18.81 12.47 1.21
C GLU A 27 -17.63 12.68 0.24
N ASP A 28 -16.92 11.62 -0.12
CA ASP A 28 -15.84 11.69 -1.11
C ASP A 28 -16.45 11.93 -2.49
N ALA A 29 -16.03 13.00 -3.16
CA ALA A 29 -16.54 13.36 -4.49
C ALA A 29 -16.19 12.32 -5.56
N ASP A 30 -15.03 11.68 -5.43
CA ASP A 30 -14.52 10.62 -6.30
C ASP A 30 -13.40 9.81 -5.60
N LEU A 31 -12.82 8.85 -6.31
CA LEU A 31 -11.73 8.01 -5.79
C LEU A 31 -10.43 8.79 -5.52
N ILE A 32 -10.21 9.91 -6.20
CA ILE A 32 -9.05 10.78 -5.97
C ILE A 32 -9.22 11.47 -4.61
N ALA A 33 -10.42 11.97 -4.32
CA ALA A 33 -10.76 12.55 -3.02
C ALA A 33 -10.59 11.52 -1.89
N THR A 34 -11.06 10.28 -2.08
CA THR A 34 -10.83 9.18 -1.12
C THR A 34 -9.34 8.96 -0.86
N ALA A 35 -8.52 8.78 -1.90
CA ALA A 35 -7.10 8.50 -1.71
C ALA A 35 -6.36 9.66 -1.05
N ALA A 36 -6.69 10.92 -1.41
CA ALA A 36 -6.09 12.10 -0.80
C ALA A 36 -6.49 12.24 0.68
N ARG A 37 -7.76 12.02 1.02
CA ARG A 37 -8.25 12.05 2.40
C ARG A 37 -7.56 10.99 3.25
N GLU A 38 -7.57 9.75 2.81
CA GLU A 38 -6.95 8.62 3.54
C GLU A 38 -5.43 8.84 3.71
N THR A 39 -4.74 9.30 2.66
CA THR A 39 -3.30 9.62 2.76
C THR A 39 -3.04 10.73 3.78
N HIS A 40 -3.89 11.75 3.83
CA HIS A 40 -3.78 12.81 4.82
C HIS A 40 -4.08 12.31 6.24
N GLU A 41 -5.12 11.50 6.43
CA GLU A 41 -5.50 10.93 7.72
C GLU A 41 -4.42 9.99 8.27
N GLU A 42 -3.79 9.18 7.42
CA GLU A 42 -2.82 8.16 7.82
C GLU A 42 -1.41 8.73 8.09
N VAL A 43 -0.96 9.70 7.30
CA VAL A 43 0.43 10.18 7.34
C VAL A 43 0.60 11.71 7.27
N GLY A 44 -0.49 12.48 7.33
CA GLY A 44 -0.47 13.95 7.29
C GLY A 44 -0.18 14.56 5.92
N MET A 45 -0.03 13.74 4.88
CA MET A 45 0.34 14.23 3.54
C MET A 45 -0.88 14.71 2.77
N ASN A 46 -1.01 16.04 2.63
CA ASN A 46 -1.99 16.65 1.74
C ASN A 46 -1.46 16.71 0.29
N ILE A 47 -1.90 15.77 -0.55
CA ILE A 47 -1.48 15.68 -1.97
C ILE A 47 -1.83 16.96 -2.76
N PHE A 48 -2.92 17.65 -2.41
CA PHE A 48 -3.33 18.87 -3.12
C PHE A 48 -2.45 20.08 -2.79
N ASN A 49 -1.58 19.99 -1.78
CA ASN A 49 -0.64 21.05 -1.42
C ASN A 49 0.65 20.99 -2.25
N GLY A 50 0.54 21.05 -3.58
CA GLY A 50 1.67 21.03 -4.50
C GLY A 50 2.11 19.65 -5.01
N GLY A 51 1.39 18.59 -4.64
CA GLY A 51 1.47 17.29 -5.31
C GLY A 51 0.57 17.21 -6.54
N LYS A 52 0.55 16.04 -7.20
CA LYS A 52 -0.24 15.83 -8.42
C LYS A 52 -0.59 14.37 -8.65
N PHE A 53 -1.87 14.07 -8.88
CA PHE A 53 -2.29 12.76 -9.39
C PHE A 53 -1.88 12.58 -10.85
N LEU A 54 -1.26 11.44 -11.16
CA LEU A 54 -0.76 11.08 -12.49
C LEU A 54 -1.72 10.17 -13.24
N GLY A 55 -2.39 9.26 -12.53
CA GLY A 55 -3.32 8.32 -13.14
C GLY A 55 -3.70 7.18 -12.21
N ARG A 56 -4.44 6.23 -12.76
CA ARG A 56 -4.88 5.01 -12.08
C ARG A 56 -4.21 3.77 -12.68
N LEU A 57 -3.88 2.81 -11.84
CA LEU A 57 -3.43 1.48 -12.26
C LEU A 57 -4.64 0.55 -12.47
N PRO A 58 -4.45 -0.65 -13.05
CA PRO A 58 -5.52 -1.63 -13.19
C PRO A 58 -6.18 -1.95 -11.84
N VAL A 59 -7.51 -2.07 -11.85
CA VAL A 59 -8.30 -2.46 -10.67
C VAL A 59 -7.92 -3.88 -10.25
N LEU A 60 -7.80 -4.08 -8.95
CA LEU A 60 -7.49 -5.37 -8.34
C LEU A 60 -8.63 -5.79 -7.41
N ALA A 61 -8.78 -7.10 -7.24
CA ALA A 61 -9.64 -7.68 -6.20
C ALA A 61 -8.82 -8.67 -5.36
N PRO A 62 -9.13 -8.80 -4.05
CA PRO A 62 -8.62 -9.91 -3.24
C PRO A 62 -9.04 -11.25 -3.84
N SER A 63 -8.13 -12.23 -3.86
CA SER A 63 -8.41 -13.57 -4.40
C SER A 63 -9.17 -14.48 -3.42
N THR A 64 -9.60 -13.94 -2.27
CA THR A 64 -10.24 -14.69 -1.18
C THR A 64 -11.74 -14.85 -1.41
N PRO A 65 -12.27 -16.07 -1.65
CA PRO A 65 -13.65 -16.29 -2.07
C PRO A 65 -14.73 -15.93 -1.03
N ARG A 66 -14.34 -15.74 0.23
CA ARG A 66 -15.26 -15.50 1.35
C ARG A 66 -15.43 -14.02 1.71
N LEU A 67 -14.65 -13.13 1.10
CA LEU A 67 -14.81 -11.69 1.30
C LEU A 67 -15.91 -11.18 0.36
N PRO A 68 -16.67 -10.15 0.76
CA PRO A 68 -17.51 -9.42 -0.19
C PRO A 68 -16.66 -8.98 -1.38
N PRO A 69 -17.24 -8.87 -2.59
CA PRO A 69 -16.51 -8.36 -3.75
C PRO A 69 -16.01 -6.95 -3.43
N ILE A 70 -14.69 -6.83 -3.23
CA ILE A 70 -14.01 -5.56 -2.99
C ILE A 70 -13.18 -5.29 -4.24
N GLU A 71 -13.36 -4.10 -4.79
CA GLU A 71 -12.50 -3.56 -5.84
C GLU A 71 -11.54 -2.54 -5.24
N ILE A 72 -10.27 -2.66 -5.61
CA ILE A 72 -9.18 -1.81 -5.16
C ILE A 72 -8.69 -1.07 -6.39
N THR A 73 -8.80 0.25 -6.39
CA THR A 73 -8.34 1.11 -7.49
C THR A 73 -7.09 1.86 -7.05
N PRO A 74 -5.88 1.43 -7.48
CA PRO A 74 -4.65 2.10 -7.07
C PRO A 74 -4.47 3.39 -7.86
N LEU A 75 -4.12 4.47 -7.17
CA LEU A 75 -3.84 5.78 -7.76
C LEU A 75 -2.36 6.12 -7.59
N VAL A 76 -1.77 6.68 -8.64
CA VAL A 76 -0.38 7.15 -8.65
C VAL A 76 -0.38 8.66 -8.52
N ALA A 77 0.39 9.19 -7.57
CA ALA A 77 0.56 10.62 -7.36
C ALA A 77 2.02 10.98 -7.11
N ILE A 78 2.38 12.20 -7.51
CA ILE A 78 3.58 12.90 -7.06
C ILE A 78 3.24 13.53 -5.71
N ALA A 79 4.05 13.22 -4.70
CA ALA A 79 3.93 13.83 -3.38
C ALA A 79 4.28 15.33 -3.43
N PRO A 80 3.70 16.15 -2.54
CA PRO A 80 4.10 17.53 -2.41
C PRO A 80 5.60 17.63 -2.03
N PRO A 81 6.31 18.70 -2.46
CA PRO A 81 7.73 18.86 -2.21
C PRO A 81 8.07 18.99 -0.71
N GLU A 82 7.12 19.53 0.06
CA GLU A 82 7.22 19.69 1.50
C GLU A 82 5.94 19.17 2.15
N PHE A 83 6.10 18.30 3.16
CA PHE A 83 5.04 17.86 4.05
C PHE A 83 5.65 17.42 5.38
N ASN A 84 4.87 17.54 6.45
CA ASN A 84 5.24 16.98 7.75
C ASN A 84 4.60 15.61 7.88
N LEU A 85 5.38 14.62 8.32
CA LEU A 85 4.87 13.28 8.57
C LEU A 85 4.14 13.28 9.91
N GLU A 86 2.82 13.06 9.86
CA GLU A 86 1.97 12.93 11.05
C GLU A 86 1.23 11.60 10.98
N LEU A 87 1.72 10.62 11.72
CA LEU A 87 1.16 9.26 11.67
C LEU A 87 -0.10 9.15 12.53
N SER A 88 -1.12 8.53 11.95
CA SER A 88 -2.31 8.15 12.69
C SER A 88 -2.04 6.94 13.59
N HIS A 89 -2.94 6.71 14.56
CA HIS A 89 -2.94 5.50 15.40
C HIS A 89 -3.14 4.17 14.63
N GLU A 90 -3.41 4.21 13.32
CA GLU A 90 -3.49 3.02 12.45
C GLU A 90 -2.13 2.67 11.83
N VAL A 91 -1.16 3.59 11.87
CA VAL A 91 0.12 3.48 11.19
C VAL A 91 1.25 3.45 12.23
N ALA A 92 2.00 2.35 12.27
CA ALA A 92 3.17 2.22 13.14
C ALA A 92 4.40 2.97 12.60
N SER A 93 4.59 2.95 11.27
CA SER A 93 5.68 3.67 10.61
C SER A 93 5.34 3.95 9.15
N ALA A 94 5.99 4.95 8.56
CA ALA A 94 5.93 5.25 7.14
C ALA A 94 7.33 5.54 6.61
N PHE A 95 7.64 5.04 5.42
CA PHE A 95 8.98 5.17 4.83
C PHE A 95 8.92 5.20 3.30
N TRP A 96 10.01 5.65 2.69
CA TRP A 96 10.17 5.66 1.24
C TRP A 96 11.02 4.47 0.82
N VAL A 97 10.57 3.78 -0.23
CA VAL A 97 11.38 2.81 -0.97
C VAL A 97 11.55 3.36 -2.37
N THR A 98 12.78 3.32 -2.89
CA THR A 98 13.05 3.81 -4.24
C THR A 98 12.59 2.79 -5.28
N VAL A 99 12.17 3.30 -6.44
CA VAL A 99 11.82 2.45 -7.59
C VAL A 99 13.00 1.59 -8.01
N ASP A 100 14.20 2.17 -8.06
CA ASP A 100 15.43 1.46 -8.43
C ASP A 100 15.74 0.30 -7.48
N TYR A 101 15.53 0.49 -6.18
CA TYR A 101 15.72 -0.58 -5.20
C TYR A 101 14.76 -1.74 -5.45
N LEU A 102 13.46 -1.45 -5.66
CA LEU A 102 12.47 -2.49 -5.95
C LEU A 102 12.80 -3.25 -7.25
N LYS A 103 13.25 -2.54 -8.29
CA LYS A 103 13.67 -3.16 -9.55
C LYS A 103 14.92 -4.03 -9.38
N GLN A 104 15.93 -3.54 -8.67
CA GLN A 104 17.18 -4.25 -8.47
C GLN A 104 17.00 -5.51 -7.63
N GLN A 105 16.23 -5.44 -6.55
CA GLN A 105 15.97 -6.58 -5.69
C GLN A 105 15.02 -7.58 -6.36
N GLY A 106 14.06 -7.07 -7.15
CA GLY A 106 13.03 -7.89 -7.78
C GLY A 106 12.10 -8.55 -6.78
N LEU A 107 11.22 -9.40 -7.30
CA LEU A 107 10.38 -10.26 -6.47
C LEU A 107 11.22 -11.39 -5.87
N SER A 108 11.13 -11.53 -4.56
CA SER A 108 11.63 -12.70 -3.84
C SER A 108 10.49 -13.70 -3.59
N ASP A 109 10.81 -15.00 -3.53
CA ASP A 109 9.85 -16.04 -3.12
C ASP A 109 9.55 -16.05 -1.60
N HIS A 110 9.86 -14.97 -0.87
CA HIS A 110 10.20 -15.04 0.56
C HIS A 110 9.26 -14.31 1.52
N TYR A 111 7.94 -14.24 1.25
CA TYR A 111 6.99 -14.18 2.37
C TYR A 111 6.52 -15.58 2.73
N SER A 112 6.90 -16.07 3.91
CA SER A 112 6.53 -17.39 4.42
C SER A 112 5.71 -17.24 5.69
N MET A 113 4.50 -17.79 5.69
CA MET A 113 3.71 -17.98 6.91
C MET A 113 3.54 -19.47 7.19
N ASN A 114 3.68 -19.83 8.46
CA ASN A 114 3.47 -21.19 8.92
C ASN A 114 1.99 -21.41 9.25
N PHE A 115 1.37 -22.37 8.56
CA PHE A 115 0.02 -22.85 8.81
C PHE A 115 0.12 -24.28 9.36
N GLY A 116 0.30 -24.40 10.67
CA GLY A 116 0.55 -25.69 11.33
C GLY A 116 1.84 -26.31 10.80
N SER A 117 1.75 -27.45 10.11
CA SER A 117 2.90 -28.17 9.52
C SER A 117 3.27 -27.72 8.11
N HIS A 118 2.52 -26.78 7.50
CA HIS A 118 2.76 -26.33 6.13
C HIS A 118 3.27 -24.89 6.13
N THR A 119 4.39 -24.65 5.46
CA THR A 119 4.84 -23.30 5.13
C THR A 119 4.31 -22.96 3.75
N GLN A 120 3.42 -21.97 3.68
CA GLN A 120 2.98 -21.43 2.40
C GLN A 120 3.85 -20.22 2.07
N LYS A 121 4.28 -20.13 0.81
CA LYS A 121 5.12 -19.05 0.29
C LYS A 121 4.33 -18.16 -0.66
N TRP A 122 4.60 -16.87 -0.61
CA TRP A 122 4.07 -15.87 -1.53
C TRP A 122 5.18 -14.99 -2.11
N PRO A 123 5.03 -14.50 -3.34
CA PRO A 123 5.88 -13.46 -3.89
C PRO A 123 5.85 -12.21 -3.01
N ALA A 124 7.02 -11.61 -2.82
CA ALA A 124 7.15 -10.38 -2.05
C ALA A 124 8.35 -9.55 -2.51
N TYR A 125 8.19 -8.23 -2.50
CA TYR A 125 9.33 -7.31 -2.57
C TYR A 125 9.99 -7.18 -1.19
N PRO A 126 11.32 -7.26 -1.09
CA PRO A 126 12.00 -7.01 0.16
C PRO A 126 12.00 -5.51 0.50
N SER A 127 12.03 -5.20 1.80
CA SER A 127 12.33 -3.87 2.32
C SER A 127 12.95 -4.01 3.72
N ASP A 128 13.59 -2.95 4.20
CA ASP A 128 14.23 -2.95 5.53
C ASP A 128 13.20 -3.11 6.68
N GLU A 129 11.92 -2.82 6.42
CA GLU A 129 10.82 -2.88 7.39
C GLU A 129 10.04 -4.21 7.35
N GLY A 130 10.42 -5.10 6.42
CA GLY A 130 9.81 -6.39 6.18
C GLY A 130 9.40 -6.61 4.71
N PRO A 131 8.79 -7.77 4.41
CA PRO A 131 8.34 -8.09 3.06
C PRO A 131 7.06 -7.34 2.69
N ILE A 132 7.02 -6.78 1.48
CA ILE A 132 5.82 -6.20 0.87
C ILE A 132 5.20 -7.29 -0.01
N TRP A 133 4.01 -7.76 0.36
CA TRP A 133 3.38 -8.93 -0.26
C TRP A 133 1.88 -8.69 -0.48
N GLY A 134 1.19 -9.67 -1.09
CA GLY A 134 -0.26 -9.63 -1.26
C GLY A 134 -0.72 -8.57 -2.26
N ILE A 135 -1.76 -7.81 -1.92
CA ILE A 135 -2.29 -6.77 -2.82
C ILE A 135 -1.25 -5.67 -3.07
N THR A 136 -0.52 -5.24 -2.05
CA THR A 136 0.49 -4.18 -2.17
C THR A 136 1.57 -4.56 -3.18
N GLU A 137 2.06 -5.81 -3.11
CA GLU A 137 3.02 -6.33 -4.09
C GLU A 137 2.44 -6.28 -5.51
N ARG A 138 1.22 -6.77 -5.73
CA ARG A 138 0.58 -6.75 -7.06
C ARG A 138 0.42 -5.35 -7.62
N ILE A 139 0.13 -4.36 -6.77
CA ILE A 139 0.07 -2.95 -7.17
C ILE A 139 1.45 -2.46 -7.61
N LEU A 140 2.50 -2.75 -6.82
CA LEU A 140 3.86 -2.37 -7.15
C LEU A 140 4.35 -3.05 -8.43
N THR A 141 4.06 -4.33 -8.64
CA THR A 141 4.39 -5.07 -9.86
C THR A 141 3.75 -4.41 -11.08
N ASN A 142 2.46 -4.05 -11.01
CA ASN A 142 1.79 -3.30 -12.06
C ASN A 142 2.44 -1.93 -12.32
N PHE A 143 2.76 -1.19 -11.25
CA PHE A 143 3.43 0.11 -11.36
C PHE A 143 4.81 0.02 -12.02
N LEU A 144 5.65 -0.91 -11.57
CA LEU A 144 7.02 -1.10 -12.06
C LEU A 144 7.05 -1.55 -13.51
N SER A 145 6.05 -2.30 -13.98
CA SER A 145 5.94 -2.67 -15.41
C SER A 145 5.67 -1.49 -16.35
N LEU A 146 5.32 -0.31 -15.82
CA LEU A 146 5.05 0.90 -16.61
C LEU A 146 6.24 1.87 -16.62
N ILE A 147 7.28 1.62 -15.85
CA ILE A 147 8.38 2.56 -15.63
C ILE A 147 9.69 1.83 -15.87
N ASP A 148 10.45 2.29 -16.87
CA ASP A 148 11.78 1.76 -17.24
C ASP A 148 12.90 2.22 -16.31
#